data_AF-A0A1Q3LYT1-F1
#
_entry.id   AF-A0A1Q3LYT1-F1
#
_cell.length_a   1.000
_cell.length_b   1.000
_cell.length_c   1.000
_cell.angle_alpha   90.00
_cell.angle_beta   90.00
_cell.angle_gamma   90.00
#
_symmetry.space_group_name_H-M   'P 1'
#
loop_
_entity.id
_entity.type
_entity.pdbx_description
1 polymer ?
#
loop_
_entity_poly.entity_id
_entity_poly.type
_entity_poly.pdbx_seq_one_letter_code
_entity_poly.pdbx_strand_id
1 'polypeptide(L)'
;MTETTKTTPQARWRERNPLATWAHAATRSALRRGLLVPPDACEKCGKAGRLDAHHDDHHDPLSVRFWCRACHRQHHAAARREKAEGC
;
A
#
# COMPACT_ATOMS: atom_id res chain seq x y z
N MET A 1 26.42 -18.42 -22.75
CA MET A 1 26.44 -17.32 -21.77
C MET A 1 25.00 -17.05 -21.35
N THR A 2 24.51 -17.72 -20.31
CA THR A 2 23.16 -17.48 -19.78
C THR A 2 23.30 -16.55 -18.59
N GLU A 3 23.12 -15.26 -18.84
CA GLU A 3 23.09 -14.24 -17.81
C GLU A 3 21.80 -14.39 -17.01
N THR A 4 21.88 -15.02 -15.84
CA THR A 4 20.74 -15.09 -14.91
C THR A 4 20.55 -13.71 -14.30
N THR A 5 19.72 -12.89 -14.92
CA THR A 5 19.25 -11.62 -14.35
C THR A 5 18.57 -11.92 -13.01
N LYS A 6 19.19 -11.50 -11.91
CA LYS A 6 18.65 -11.68 -10.55
C LYS A 6 17.41 -10.80 -10.37
N THR A 7 16.23 -11.33 -10.68
CA THR A 7 14.96 -10.63 -10.43
C THR A 7 14.77 -10.45 -8.93
N THR A 8 14.74 -9.19 -8.48
CA THR A 8 14.57 -8.85 -7.07
C THR A 8 13.20 -9.32 -6.54
N PRO A 9 13.05 -9.59 -5.24
CA PRO A 9 11.74 -9.94 -4.66
C PRO A 9 10.65 -8.90 -4.96
N GLN A 10 11.01 -7.60 -5.05
CA GLN A 10 10.06 -6.57 -5.43
C GLN A 10 9.63 -6.69 -6.89
N ALA A 11 10.55 -7.01 -7.81
CA ALA A 11 10.21 -7.22 -9.21
C ALA A 11 9.28 -8.43 -9.38
N ARG A 12 9.56 -9.55 -8.69
CA ARG A 12 8.66 -10.73 -8.67
C ARG A 12 7.28 -10.41 -8.09
N TRP A 13 7.21 -9.56 -7.06
CA TRP A 13 5.93 -9.15 -6.49
C TRP A 13 5.13 -8.29 -7.46
N ARG A 14 5.77 -7.34 -8.15
CA ARG A 14 5.10 -6.49 -9.17
C ARG A 14 4.53 -7.32 -10.31
N GLU A 15 5.29 -8.28 -10.81
CA GLU A 15 4.85 -9.19 -11.87
C GLU A 15 3.63 -10.02 -11.47
N ARG A 16 3.61 -10.51 -10.22
CA ARG A 16 2.49 -11.29 -9.67
C ARG A 16 1.29 -10.44 -9.24
N ASN A 17 1.46 -9.13 -9.06
CA ASN A 17 0.43 -8.21 -8.57
C ASN A 17 0.34 -6.97 -9.47
N PRO A 18 -0.05 -7.15 -10.75
CA PRO A 18 -0.15 -6.05 -11.69
C PRO A 18 -1.21 -5.02 -11.25
N LEU A 19 -2.34 -5.48 -10.70
CA LEU A 19 -3.41 -4.61 -10.21
C LEU A 19 -2.94 -3.72 -9.06
N ALA A 20 -2.27 -4.29 -8.05
CA ALA A 20 -1.74 -3.51 -6.93
C ALA A 20 -0.66 -2.52 -7.39
N THR A 21 0.18 -2.94 -8.35
CA THR A 21 1.19 -2.05 -8.94
C THR A 21 0.57 -0.87 -9.67
N TRP A 22 -0.48 -1.12 -10.47
CA TRP A 22 -1.26 -0.09 -11.13
C TRP A 22 -1.92 0.84 -10.10
N ALA A 23 -2.52 0.28 -9.05
CA ALA A 23 -3.20 1.06 -8.03
C ALA A 23 -2.25 2.03 -7.33
N HIS A 24 -1.08 1.55 -6.88
CA HIS A 24 -0.05 2.41 -6.29
C HIS A 24 0.44 3.50 -7.25
N ALA A 25 0.58 3.20 -8.54
CA ALA A 25 0.97 4.19 -9.53
C ALA A 25 -0.10 5.28 -9.71
N ALA A 26 -1.38 4.88 -9.78
CA ALA A 26 -2.52 5.77 -9.89
C ALA A 26 -2.67 6.66 -8.64
N THR A 27 -2.62 6.11 -7.43
CA THR A 27 -2.65 6.91 -6.18
C THR A 27 -1.51 7.93 -6.15
N ARG A 28 -0.29 7.54 -6.53
CA ARG A 28 0.87 8.45 -6.56
C ARG A 28 0.68 9.57 -7.58
N SER A 29 0.10 9.27 -8.73
CA SER A 29 -0.25 10.27 -9.75
C SER A 29 -1.30 11.24 -9.22
N ALA A 30 -2.36 10.74 -8.58
CA ALA A 30 -3.43 11.54 -8.01
C ALA A 30 -2.93 12.49 -6.90
N LEU A 31 -2.08 12.00 -6.00
CA LEU A 31 -1.41 12.82 -4.98
C LEU A 31 -0.57 13.92 -5.60
N ARG A 32 0.23 13.60 -6.63
CA ARG A 32 1.07 14.59 -7.31
C ARG A 32 0.25 15.66 -8.03
N ARG A 33 -0.87 15.26 -8.61
CA ARG A 33 -1.79 16.15 -9.32
C ARG A 33 -2.73 16.93 -8.40
N GLY A 34 -2.72 16.64 -7.09
CA GLY A 34 -3.66 17.22 -6.13
C GLY A 34 -5.11 16.74 -6.32
N LEU A 35 -5.33 15.66 -7.09
CA LEU A 35 -6.64 15.02 -7.22
C LEU A 35 -7.01 14.22 -5.98
N LEU A 36 -5.99 13.78 -5.24
CA LEU A 36 -6.13 13.14 -3.94
C LEU A 36 -5.33 13.96 -2.95
N VAL A 37 -6.00 14.44 -1.91
CA VAL A 37 -5.37 15.25 -0.85
C VAL A 37 -5.30 14.38 0.40
N PRO A 38 -4.10 14.06 0.90
CA PRO A 38 -3.97 13.33 2.15
C PRO A 38 -4.43 14.24 3.31
N PRO A 39 -5.08 13.68 4.34
CA PRO A 39 -5.37 14.42 5.55
C PRO A 39 -4.08 14.82 6.27
N ASP A 40 -4.18 15.82 7.13
CA ASP A 40 -3.12 16.30 8.02
C ASP A 40 -2.80 15.30 9.16
N ALA A 41 -3.77 14.46 9.51
CA ALA A 41 -3.67 13.47 10.57
C ALA A 41 -4.09 12.06 10.14
N CYS A 42 -3.53 11.06 10.83
CA CYS A 42 -3.88 9.66 10.65
C CYS A 42 -5.35 9.41 11.00
N GLU A 43 -6.14 8.83 10.09
CA GLU A 43 -7.56 8.55 10.34
C GLU A 43 -7.80 7.56 11.50
N LYS A 44 -6.81 6.70 11.80
CA LYS A 44 -6.94 5.69 12.86
C LYS A 44 -6.60 6.23 14.25
N CYS A 45 -5.62 7.12 14.37
CA CYS A 45 -5.10 7.54 15.67
C CYS A 45 -4.98 9.06 15.87
N GLY A 46 -5.36 9.86 14.87
CA GLY A 46 -5.35 11.31 14.92
C GLY A 46 -3.95 11.95 14.96
N LYS A 47 -2.87 11.16 14.84
CA LYS A 47 -1.51 11.71 14.86
C LYS A 47 -1.17 12.35 13.53
N ALA A 48 -0.77 13.62 13.58
CA ALA A 48 -0.17 14.32 12.46
C ALA A 48 1.20 13.73 12.11
N GLY A 49 1.55 13.76 10.84
CA GLY A 49 2.85 13.32 10.35
C GLY A 49 2.77 12.59 9.01
N ARG A 50 3.79 11.80 8.71
CA ARG A 50 3.84 11.05 7.45
C ARG A 50 2.80 9.95 7.43
N LEU A 51 1.82 10.10 6.54
CA LEU A 51 0.77 9.12 6.28
C LEU A 51 1.13 8.29 5.05
N ASP A 52 0.84 7.00 5.13
CA ASP A 52 0.92 6.06 4.03
C ASP A 52 -0.51 5.77 3.54
N ALA A 53 -0.68 5.70 2.22
CA ALA A 53 -1.93 5.28 1.61
C ALA A 53 -2.09 3.77 1.75
N HIS A 54 -3.14 3.36 2.46
CA HIS A 54 -3.57 1.99 2.63
C HIS A 54 -4.67 1.67 1.62
N HIS A 55 -4.49 0.58 0.89
CA HIS A 55 -5.47 0.04 -0.05
C HIS A 55 -6.16 -1.15 0.61
N ASP A 56 -7.44 -1.00 0.96
CA ASP A 56 -8.31 -2.13 1.33
C ASP A 56 -8.60 -2.97 0.07
N ASP A 57 -8.98 -2.30 -1.02
CA ASP A 57 -9.26 -2.89 -2.33
C ASP A 57 -8.42 -2.21 -3.43
N HIS A 58 -7.65 -3.01 -4.18
CA HIS A 58 -6.78 -2.48 -5.24
C HIS A 58 -7.54 -2.18 -6.56
N HIS A 59 -8.85 -2.42 -6.60
CA HIS A 59 -9.72 -2.12 -7.75
C HIS A 59 -10.08 -0.62 -7.82
N ASP A 60 -10.09 0.08 -6.69
CA ASP A 60 -10.27 1.52 -6.64
C ASP A 60 -9.00 2.20 -6.09
N PRO A 61 -8.14 2.73 -6.96
CA PRO A 61 -6.84 3.26 -6.55
C PRO A 61 -6.92 4.63 -5.87
N LEU A 62 -8.09 5.29 -5.91
CA LEU A 62 -8.29 6.59 -5.28
C LEU A 62 -9.02 6.45 -3.95
N SER A 63 -9.79 5.38 -3.76
CA SER A 63 -10.36 5.00 -2.47
C SER A 63 -9.29 4.38 -1.56
N VAL A 64 -8.49 5.24 -0.93
CA VAL A 64 -7.39 4.85 -0.05
C VAL A 64 -7.57 5.48 1.33
N ARG A 65 -7.20 4.75 2.37
CA ARG A 65 -7.17 5.29 3.74
C ARG A 65 -5.78 5.81 4.08
N PHE A 66 -5.68 6.91 4.80
CA PHE A 66 -4.40 7.49 5.18
C PHE A 66 -4.09 7.24 6.64
N TRP A 67 -3.14 6.34 6.87
CA TRP A 67 -2.71 5.98 8.22
C TRP A 67 -1.23 6.29 8.43
N CYS A 68 -0.87 6.62 9.68
CA CYS A 68 0.54 6.74 10.02
C CYS A 68 1.22 5.37 9.90
N ARG A 69 2.53 5.36 9.63
CA ARG A 69 3.33 4.14 9.45
C ARG A 69 3.19 3.13 10.60
N ALA A 70 2.94 3.60 11.83
CA ALA A 70 2.71 2.71 12.98
C ALA A 70 1.37 1.97 12.86
N CYS A 71 0.28 2.70 12.61
CA CYS A 71 -1.06 2.14 12.40
C CYS A 71 -1.11 1.24 11.16
N HIS A 72 -0.45 1.65 10.07
CA HIS A 72 -0.37 0.87 8.85
C HIS A 72 0.34 -0.47 9.08
N ARG A 73 1.50 -0.47 9.75
CA ARG A 73 2.20 -1.72 10.12
C ARG A 73 1.38 -2.60 11.06
N GLN A 74 0.69 -2.00 12.03
CA GLN A 74 -0.15 -2.75 12.97
C GLN A 74 -1.30 -3.44 12.24
N HIS A 75 -1.93 -2.78 11.26
CA HIS A 75 -2.99 -3.37 10.45
C HIS A 75 -2.47 -4.56 9.63
N HIS A 76 -1.33 -4.43 8.95
CA HIS A 76 -0.70 -5.56 8.24
C HIS A 76 -0.27 -6.70 9.17
N ALA A 77 0.15 -6.39 10.41
CA ALA A 77 0.51 -7.40 11.39
C ALA A 77 -0.73 -8.15 11.94
N ALA A 78 -1.85 -7.45 12.13
CA ALA A 78 -3.12 -8.04 12.53
C ALA A 78 -3.68 -8.96 11.44
N ALA A 79 -3.71 -8.50 10.19
CA ALA A 79 -4.14 -9.31 9.04
C ALA A 79 -3.30 -10.57 8.83
N ARG A 80 -2.02 -10.55 9.24
CA ARG A 80 -1.15 -11.75 9.24
C ARG A 80 -1.48 -12.74 10.35
N ARG A 81 -2.04 -12.29 11.49
CA ARG A 81 -2.51 -13.18 12.56
C ARG A 81 -3.83 -13.85 12.17
N GLU A 82 -4.74 -13.13 11.53
CA GLU A 82 -6.01 -13.70 11.05
C GLU A 82 -5.81 -14.76 9.93
N LYS A 83 -4.74 -14.66 9.12
CA LYS A 83 -4.39 -15.72 8.16
C LYS A 83 -3.74 -16.97 8.77
N ALA A 84 -3.36 -16.95 10.05
CA ALA A 84 -2.76 -18.09 10.74
C ALA A 84 -3.78 -18.90 11.57
N GLU A 85 -4.95 -18.34 11.87
CA GLU A 85 -6.02 -19.00 12.65
C GLU A 85 -7.14 -19.58 11.76
N GLY A 86 -6.95 -19.53 10.43
CA GLY A 86 -7.89 -20.04 9.41
C GLY A 86 -7.35 -21.18 8.56
N CYS A 87 -6.47 -22.03 9.10
CA CYS A 87 -6.09 -23.32 8.51
C CYS A 87 -6.07 -24.40 9.58
#